data_AF-A0AAW0LK16-F1
#
_entry.id   AF-A0AAW0LK16-F1
#
_cell.length_a   1.000
_cell.length_b   1.000
_cell.length_c   1.000
_cell.angle_alpha   90.00
_cell.angle_beta   90.00
_cell.angle_gamma   90.00
#
_symmetry.space_group_name_H-M   'P 1'
#
loop_
_entity.id
_entity.type
_entity.pdbx_description
1 polymer ?
#
loop_
_entity_poly.entity_id
_entity_poly.type
_entity_poly.pdbx_seq_one_letter_code
_entity_poly.pdbx_strand_id
1 'polypeptide(L)'
;MEQFYFAEEIKNIVSCEGSARMERHERVDQWHRRLSLAGFQAVPTKLMAPAKQWLEQNKTFEGHTIVEDKGCLVLGWKSKPLLQLLAGSVNSQP
;
A
#
# COMPACT_ATOMS: atom_id res chain seq x y z
N MET A 1 2.58 -19.57 6.16
CA MET A 1 2.18 -18.21 5.76
C MET A 1 0.70 -18.20 5.36
N GLU A 2 0.31 -18.97 4.35
CA GLU A 2 -1.07 -19.01 3.85
C GLU A 2 -2.14 -19.29 4.93
N GLN A 3 -1.95 -20.34 5.73
CA GLN A 3 -2.94 -20.73 6.75
C GLN A 3 -2.99 -19.83 7.98
N PHE A 4 -1.93 -19.07 8.25
CA PHE A 4 -1.80 -18.31 9.51
C PHE A 4 -2.01 -16.81 9.33
N TYR A 5 -1.76 -16.27 8.13
CA TYR A 5 -1.94 -14.86 7.81
C TYR A 5 -3.10 -14.68 6.84
N PHE A 6 -2.97 -15.21 5.61
CA PHE A 6 -3.98 -14.99 4.58
C PHE A 6 -5.32 -15.65 4.92
N ALA A 7 -5.33 -16.84 5.51
CA ALA A 7 -6.58 -17.50 5.88
C ALA A 7 -7.36 -16.71 6.95
N GLU A 8 -6.68 -16.19 7.97
CA GLU A 8 -7.33 -15.40 9.02
C GLU A 8 -7.78 -14.03 8.51
N GLU A 9 -7.00 -13.40 7.65
CA GLU A 9 -7.38 -12.15 6.98
C GLU A 9 -8.59 -12.34 6.06
N ILE A 10 -8.56 -13.35 5.18
CA ILE A 10 -9.69 -13.71 4.31
C ILE A 10 -10.93 -14.01 5.15
N LYS A 11 -10.79 -14.79 6.23
CA LYS A 11 -11.89 -15.11 7.14
C LYS A 11 -12.46 -13.84 7.78
N ASN A 12 -11.62 -12.91 8.24
CA ASN A 12 -12.08 -11.65 8.81
C ASN A 12 -12.84 -10.80 7.77
N ILE A 13 -12.30 -10.70 6.55
CA ILE A 13 -12.90 -9.94 5.45
C ILE A 13 -14.27 -10.52 5.04
N VAL A 14 -14.38 -11.85 4.92
CA VAL A 14 -15.56 -12.52 4.35
C VAL A 14 -16.64 -12.83 5.38
N SER A 15 -16.28 -13.19 6.62
CA SER A 15 -17.23 -13.72 7.61
C SER A 15 -17.57 -12.76 8.76
N CYS A 16 -16.74 -11.76 9.03
CA CYS A 16 -17.01 -10.79 10.09
C CYS A 16 -17.76 -9.57 9.54
N GLU A 17 -18.63 -8.97 10.36
CA GLU A 17 -19.42 -7.79 9.99
C GLU A 17 -19.37 -6.72 11.08
N GLY A 18 -19.80 -5.50 10.74
CA GLY A 18 -19.86 -4.38 11.68
C GLY A 18 -18.52 -4.15 12.39
N SER A 19 -18.53 -3.91 13.69
CA SER A 19 -17.30 -3.73 14.49
C SER A 19 -16.43 -4.98 14.59
N ALA A 20 -16.95 -6.18 14.29
CA ALA A 20 -16.17 -7.42 14.32
C ALA A 20 -15.26 -7.58 13.08
N ARG A 21 -15.58 -6.90 11.97
CA ARG A 21 -14.67 -6.85 10.81
C ARG A 21 -13.57 -5.82 11.04
N MET A 22 -12.36 -6.32 11.25
CA MET A 22 -11.15 -5.55 11.53
C MET A 22 -10.39 -5.23 10.24
N GLU A 23 -10.27 -6.22 9.35
CA GLU A 23 -9.57 -6.09 8.08
C GLU A 23 -10.42 -5.31 7.07
N ARG A 24 -9.98 -4.08 6.77
CA ARG A 24 -10.72 -3.09 5.98
C ARG A 24 -9.79 -2.39 5.00
N HIS A 25 -9.21 -3.18 4.10
CA HIS A 25 -8.39 -2.63 3.03
C HIS A 25 -9.17 -1.67 2.15
N GLU A 26 -8.62 -0.48 1.97
CA GLU A 26 -9.17 0.58 1.15
C GLU A 26 -8.20 0.91 0.01
N ARG A 27 -8.75 1.42 -1.10
CA ARG A 27 -7.95 1.93 -2.21
C ARG A 27 -7.19 3.18 -1.78
N VAL A 28 -6.04 3.43 -2.40
CA VAL A 28 -5.21 4.61 -2.09
C VAL A 28 -5.93 5.95 -2.19
N ASP A 29 -6.93 6.08 -3.09
CA ASP A 29 -7.71 7.31 -3.23
C ASP A 29 -8.48 7.65 -1.92
N GLN A 30 -8.94 6.64 -1.16
CA GLN A 30 -9.55 6.87 0.15
C GLN A 30 -8.52 7.33 1.18
N TRP A 31 -7.32 6.75 1.15
CA TRP A 31 -6.21 7.15 2.00
C TRP A 31 -5.73 8.57 1.72
N HIS A 32 -5.64 8.98 0.45
CA HIS A 32 -5.35 10.36 0.07
C HIS A 32 -6.34 11.33 0.69
N ARG A 33 -7.65 11.03 0.59
CA ARG A 33 -8.69 11.87 1.18
C ARG A 33 -8.56 11.94 2.70
N ARG A 34 -8.39 10.80 3.38
CA ARG A 34 -8.24 10.74 4.84
C ARG A 34 -7.02 11.51 5.33
N LEU A 35 -5.88 11.33 4.67
CA LEU A 35 -4.63 12.02 5.02
C LEU A 35 -4.72 13.52 4.76
N SER A 36 -5.30 13.94 3.63
CA SER A 36 -5.54 15.35 3.33
C SER A 36 -6.45 16.02 4.37
N LEU A 37 -7.53 15.35 4.77
CA LEU A 37 -8.42 15.84 5.84
C LEU A 37 -7.72 15.95 7.21
N ALA A 38 -6.71 15.12 7.45
CA ALA A 38 -5.85 15.19 8.63
C ALA A 38 -4.70 16.20 8.51
N GLY A 39 -4.66 17.02 7.44
CA GLY A 39 -3.66 18.06 7.24
C GLY A 39 -2.35 17.61 6.59
N PHE A 40 -2.26 16.35 6.14
CA PHE A 40 -1.09 15.87 5.40
C PHE A 40 -1.13 16.35 3.95
N GLN A 41 0.02 16.77 3.45
CA GLN A 41 0.25 17.04 2.04
C GLN A 41 1.08 15.93 1.43
N ALA A 42 0.64 15.40 0.28
CA ALA A 42 1.38 14.36 -0.43
C ALA A 42 2.74 14.90 -0.90
N VAL A 43 3.80 14.10 -0.72
CA VAL A 43 5.15 14.45 -1.15
C VAL A 43 5.69 13.40 -2.13
N PRO A 44 6.49 13.79 -3.15
CA PRO A 44 7.09 12.83 -4.06
C PRO A 44 7.98 11.81 -3.34
N THR A 45 7.77 10.53 -3.63
CA THR A 45 8.55 9.45 -3.01
C THR A 45 9.86 9.25 -3.77
N LYS A 46 11.01 9.50 -3.13
CA LYS A 46 12.35 9.30 -3.74
C LYS A 46 12.84 7.84 -3.74
N LEU A 47 11.94 6.88 -3.51
CA LEU A 47 12.27 5.46 -3.35
C LEU A 47 12.14 4.65 -4.65
N MET A 48 11.66 5.24 -5.74
CA MET A 48 11.43 4.52 -7.00
C MET A 48 12.68 3.76 -7.51
N ALA A 49 13.79 4.49 -7.68
CA ALA A 49 15.04 3.91 -8.18
C ALA A 49 15.60 2.80 -7.27
N PRO A 50 15.79 3.01 -5.96
CA PRO A 50 16.30 1.95 -5.08
C PRO A 50 15.33 0.77 -4.97
N ALA A 51 14.00 1.01 -5.02
CA ALA A 51 13.02 -0.08 -4.93
C ALA A 51 13.03 -0.97 -6.19
N LYS A 52 13.12 -0.37 -7.38
CA LYS A 52 13.29 -1.14 -8.64
C LYS A 52 14.59 -1.92 -8.66
N GLN A 53 15.70 -1.28 -8.30
CA GLN A 53 17.00 -1.95 -8.24
C GLN A 53 16.99 -3.13 -7.26
N TRP A 54 16.39 -2.95 -6.08
CA TRP A 54 16.23 -4.02 -5.11
C TRP A 54 15.42 -5.18 -5.70
N LEU A 55 14.31 -4.88 -6.40
CA LEU A 55 13.49 -5.93 -7.01
C LEU A 55 14.24 -6.72 -8.09
N GLU A 56 15.00 -6.04 -8.95
CA GLU A 56 15.81 -6.66 -10.00
C GLU A 56 16.92 -7.56 -9.45
N GLN A 57 17.49 -7.20 -8.31
CA GLN A 57 18.54 -7.99 -7.63
C GLN A 57 17.98 -9.27 -6.98
N ASN A 58 16.70 -9.29 -6.60
CA ASN A 58 16.09 -10.40 -5.89
C ASN A 58 15.23 -11.26 -6.82
N LYS A 59 15.87 -12.19 -7.55
CA LYS A 59 15.23 -13.08 -8.53
C LYS A 59 14.08 -13.94 -7.98
N THR A 60 14.00 -14.13 -6.65
CA THR A 60 12.90 -14.84 -5.98
C THR A 60 11.54 -14.13 -6.15
N PHE A 61 11.54 -12.84 -6.48
CA PHE A 61 10.33 -12.04 -6.68
C PHE A 61 9.93 -11.91 -8.16
N GLU A 62 10.24 -12.89 -9.00
CA GLU A 62 9.81 -12.91 -10.41
C GLU A 62 8.30 -12.65 -10.54
N GLY A 63 7.90 -11.78 -11.47
CA GLY A 63 6.49 -11.40 -11.68
C GLY A 63 5.99 -10.27 -10.78
N HIS A 64 6.78 -9.82 -9.79
CA HIS A 64 6.51 -8.57 -9.09
C HIS A 64 6.88 -7.36 -9.94
N THR A 65 6.23 -6.24 -9.69
CA THR A 65 6.40 -4.97 -10.39
C THR A 65 6.39 -3.81 -9.41
N ILE A 66 7.19 -2.78 -9.67
CA ILE A 66 7.17 -1.53 -8.91
C ILE A 66 6.93 -0.39 -9.88
N VAL A 67 5.84 0.35 -9.68
CA VAL A 67 5.42 1.47 -10.54
C VAL A 67 5.06 2.70 -9.71
N GLU A 68 5.10 3.87 -10.33
CA GLU A 68 4.57 5.09 -9.72
C GLU A 68 3.15 5.28 -10.23
N ASP A 69 2.20 5.49 -9.32
CA ASP A 69 0.83 5.82 -9.67
C ASP A 69 0.32 6.92 -8.72
N LYS A 70 -0.15 8.04 -9.27
CA LYS A 70 -0.69 9.18 -8.51
C LYS A 70 0.21 9.65 -7.34
N GLY A 71 1.53 9.64 -7.52
CA GLY A 71 2.50 10.05 -6.49
C GLY A 71 2.75 8.99 -5.39
N CYS A 72 2.21 7.78 -5.57
CA CYS A 72 2.46 6.63 -4.71
C CYS A 72 3.39 5.63 -5.40
N LEU A 73 4.20 4.93 -4.60
CA LEU A 73 4.94 3.77 -5.06
C LEU A 73 4.04 2.53 -4.92
N VAL A 74 3.83 1.80 -6.00
CA VAL A 74 2.93 0.64 -6.03
C VAL A 74 3.73 -0.63 -6.26
N LEU A 75 3.67 -1.57 -5.32
CA LEU A 75 4.12 -2.94 -5.50
C LEU A 75 2.95 -3.78 -6.03
N GLY A 76 3.18 -4.49 -7.13
CA GLY A 76 2.19 -5.37 -7.73
C GLY A 76 2.76 -6.72 -8.14
N TRP A 77 1.88 -7.66 -8.48
CA TRP A 77 2.19 -8.97 -9.05
C TRP A 77 1.40 -9.18 -10.34
N LYS A 78 2.07 -9.47 -11.46
CA LYS A 78 1.45 -9.62 -12.79
C LYS A 78 0.46 -8.49 -13.10
N SER A 79 0.90 -7.25 -12.84
CA SER A 79 0.12 -6.02 -13.02
C SER A 79 -1.11 -5.86 -12.12
N LYS A 80 -1.25 -6.67 -11.06
CA LYS A 80 -2.25 -6.45 -10.01
C LYS A 80 -1.60 -5.75 -8.81
N PRO A 81 -2.13 -4.61 -8.35
CA PRO A 81 -1.58 -3.92 -7.18
C PRO A 81 -1.77 -4.78 -5.93
N LEU A 82 -0.73 -4.86 -5.10
CA LEU A 82 -0.73 -5.55 -3.82
C LEU A 82 -0.62 -4.55 -2.66
N LEU A 83 0.32 -3.61 -2.77
CA LEU A 83 0.61 -2.61 -1.75
C LEU A 83 0.88 -1.26 -2.40
N GLN A 84 0.45 -0.18 -1.75
CA GLN A 84 0.72 1.19 -2.16
C GLN A 84 1.37 1.96 -1.00
N LEU A 85 2.48 2.62 -1.27
CA LEU A 85 3.18 3.48 -0.32
C LEU A 85 2.92 4.94 -0.70
N LEU A 86 2.28 5.67 0.20
CA LEU A 86 2.04 7.10 0.10
C LEU A 86 2.95 7.84 1.08
N ALA A 87 3.71 8.82 0.58
CA ALA A 87 4.48 9.72 1.42
C ALA A 87 3.70 11.02 1.65
N GLY A 88 3.66 11.48 2.90
CA GLY A 88 3.03 12.74 3.27
C GLY A 88 3.82 13.49 4.33
N SER A 89 3.72 14.81 4.32
CA SER A 89 4.27 15.70 5.33
C SER A 89 3.16 16.55 5.94
N VAL A 90 3.23 16.78 7.25
CA VAL A 90 2.40 17.79 7.91
C VAL A 90 3.23 19.06 7.97
N ASN A 91 2.73 20.15 7.40
CA ASN A 91 3.36 21.45 7.64
C ASN A 91 3.01 21.87 9.06
N SER A 92 3.96 21.73 9.98
CA SER A 92 3.90 22.42 11.26
C SER A 92 3.98 23.91 10.99
N GLN A 93 2.84 24.60 10.84
CA GLN A 93 2.86 26.05 10.96
C GLN A 93 3.14 26.39 12.44
N PRO A 94 4.12 27.27 12.74
CA PRO A 94 4.32 27.79 14.09
C PRO A 94 3.16 28.66 14.55
#